data_AF-A0A6I1ZFW9-F1
#
_entry.id   AF-A0A6I1ZFW9-F1
#
_cell.length_a   1.000
_cell.length_b   1.000
_cell.length_c   1.000
_cell.angle_alpha   90.00
_cell.angle_beta   90.00
_cell.angle_gamma   90.00
#
_symmetry.space_group_name_H-M   'P 1'
#
loop_
_entity.id
_entity.type
_entity.pdbx_description
1 polymer ?
#
loop_
_entity_poly.entity_id
_entity_poly.type
_entity_poly.pdbx_seq_one_letter_code
_entity_poly.pdbx_strand_id
1 'polypeptide(L)'
;DLLRKHRGAEVKFGTVDVTFHRDDFRTRLPSPQVGPTQIAFGVDDLHIILVDDVLFTGRTVRAAVNSLMDFGRPASIELAVLVDRGHRELPIQADYTGQRHLTSENEHIHVHVVEVDGNDEVLLMEYSE
;
A
#
# COMPACT_ATOMS: atom_id res chain seq x y z
N ASP A 1 11.41 3.37 -14.06
CA ASP A 1 12.78 3.43 -14.62
C ASP A 1 13.87 2.71 -13.84
N LEU A 2 13.96 2.83 -12.50
CA LEU A 2 15.01 2.16 -11.71
C LEU A 2 15.02 0.63 -11.86
N LEU A 3 13.85 -0.01 -11.78
CA LEU A 3 13.73 -1.47 -11.96
C LEU A 3 14.22 -1.92 -13.35
N ARG A 4 13.83 -1.20 -14.41
CA ARG A 4 14.31 -1.44 -15.77
C ARG A 4 15.82 -1.31 -15.87
N LYS A 5 16.39 -0.27 -15.25
CA LYS A 5 17.83 0.00 -15.25
C LYS A 5 18.63 -1.08 -14.52
N HIS A 6 18.13 -1.62 -13.41
CA HIS A 6 18.85 -2.59 -12.59
C HIS A 6 18.61 -4.05 -12.99
N ARG A 7 17.45 -4.40 -13.56
CA ARG A 7 17.07 -5.78 -13.88
C ARG A 7 17.04 -6.09 -15.37
N GLY A 8 17.13 -5.07 -16.24
CA GLY A 8 17.07 -5.24 -17.71
C GLY A 8 15.73 -5.78 -18.22
N ALA A 9 14.70 -5.85 -17.37
CA ALA A 9 13.39 -6.40 -17.68
C ALA A 9 12.30 -5.33 -17.52
N GLU A 10 11.30 -5.41 -18.39
CA GLU A 10 10.08 -4.61 -18.29
C GLU A 10 9.18 -5.20 -17.22
N VAL A 11 8.81 -4.40 -16.22
CA VAL A 11 7.92 -4.82 -15.14
C VAL A 11 6.50 -4.34 -15.48
N LYS A 12 5.52 -5.24 -15.39
CA LYS A 12 4.12 -4.91 -15.55
C LYS A 12 3.62 -4.21 -14.29
N PHE A 13 2.89 -3.11 -14.44
CA PHE A 13 2.32 -2.35 -13.34
C PHE A 13 0.81 -2.21 -13.50
N GLY A 14 0.11 -2.26 -12.37
CA GLY A 14 -1.32 -2.02 -12.28
C GLY A 14 -1.67 -1.36 -10.96
N THR A 15 -2.86 -0.80 -10.85
CA THR A 15 -3.38 -0.16 -9.64
C THR A 15 -4.55 -0.95 -9.09
N VAL A 16 -4.63 -1.06 -7.77
CA VAL A 16 -5.79 -1.64 -7.07
C VAL A 16 -6.40 -0.55 -6.21
N ASP A 17 -7.63 -0.15 -6.51
CA ASP A 17 -8.33 0.79 -5.66
C ASP A 17 -8.97 0.07 -4.47
N VAL A 18 -8.55 0.48 -3.28
CA VAL A 18 -9.01 -0.02 -1.98
C VAL A 18 -9.56 1.13 -1.12
N THR A 19 -9.99 2.22 -1.76
CA THR A 19 -10.48 3.44 -1.11
C THR A 19 -11.44 3.17 0.04
N PHE A 20 -12.43 2.28 -0.10
CA PHE A 20 -13.40 1.92 0.96
C PHE A 20 -12.83 1.11 2.14
N HIS A 21 -11.56 0.73 2.09
CA HIS A 21 -10.87 -0.09 3.10
C HIS A 21 -9.68 0.62 3.74
N ARG A 22 -9.48 1.91 3.47
CA ARG A 22 -8.51 2.74 4.20
C ARG A 22 -9.04 2.98 5.61
N ASP A 23 -8.23 2.73 6.64
CA ASP A 23 -8.67 2.86 8.04
C ASP A 23 -9.13 4.28 8.39
N ASP A 24 -8.62 5.27 7.65
CA ASP A 24 -8.95 6.70 7.77
C ASP A 24 -10.40 7.02 7.36
N PHE A 25 -11.15 6.06 6.79
CA PHE A 25 -12.56 6.24 6.42
C PHE A 25 -13.45 6.59 7.61
N ARG A 26 -13.02 6.23 8.83
CA ARG A 26 -13.88 6.39 10.01
C ARG A 26 -13.98 7.83 10.50
N THR A 27 -13.19 8.80 10.02
CA THR A 27 -13.23 10.14 10.65
C THR A 27 -13.37 11.39 9.77
N ARG A 28 -12.86 11.58 8.53
CA ARG A 28 -12.77 12.99 8.02
C ARG A 28 -12.89 13.33 6.52
N LEU A 29 -13.52 12.55 5.63
CA LEU A 29 -13.69 13.00 4.21
C LEU A 29 -15.14 13.00 3.71
N PRO A 30 -15.64 14.09 3.06
CA PRO A 30 -17.05 14.21 2.67
C PRO A 30 -17.48 13.31 1.51
N SER A 31 -16.53 12.75 0.76
CA SER A 31 -16.79 11.78 -0.31
C SER A 31 -15.49 11.08 -0.69
N PRO A 32 -15.41 9.76 -0.61
CA PRO A 32 -14.26 9.00 -1.09
C PRO A 32 -14.15 9.13 -2.62
N GLN A 33 -13.01 9.61 -3.12
CA GLN A 33 -12.74 9.55 -4.56
C GLN A 33 -12.33 8.12 -4.90
N VAL A 34 -13.28 7.35 -5.45
CA VAL A 34 -13.04 5.99 -5.94
C VAL A 34 -12.21 6.09 -7.22
N GLY A 35 -10.99 5.54 -7.17
CA GLY A 35 -10.15 5.35 -8.33
C GLY A 35 -10.51 4.05 -9.08
N PRO A 36 -10.17 3.92 -10.36
CA PRO A 36 -10.30 2.64 -11.03
C PRO A 36 -9.19 1.67 -10.60
N THR A 37 -9.55 0.44 -10.21
CA THR A 37 -8.62 -0.70 -10.28
C THR A 37 -8.27 -0.95 -11.73
N GLN A 38 -6.99 -0.84 -12.09
CA GLN A 38 -6.49 -1.02 -13.45
C GLN A 38 -5.37 -2.06 -13.45
N ILE A 39 -5.72 -3.30 -13.79
CA ILE A 39 -4.76 -4.37 -14.04
C ILE A 39 -4.93 -4.78 -15.51
N ALA A 40 -4.05 -4.28 -16.38
CA ALA A 40 -4.13 -4.50 -17.83
C ALA A 40 -3.41 -5.80 -18.29
N PHE A 41 -3.24 -6.77 -17.39
CA PHE A 41 -2.57 -8.03 -17.64
C PHE A 41 -3.22 -9.16 -16.83
N GLY A 42 -3.18 -10.38 -17.35
CA GLY A 42 -3.58 -11.55 -16.58
C GLY A 42 -2.65 -11.74 -15.38
N VAL A 43 -3.20 -12.03 -14.22
CA VAL A 43 -2.45 -12.22 -12.96
C VAL A 43 -2.13 -13.69 -12.68
N ASP A 44 -2.73 -14.61 -13.45
CA ASP A 44 -2.55 -16.05 -13.28
C ASP A 44 -1.08 -16.45 -13.37
N ASP A 45 -0.67 -17.28 -12.41
CA ASP A 45 0.69 -17.82 -12.27
C ASP A 45 1.81 -16.77 -12.17
N LEU A 46 1.48 -15.49 -11.98
CA LEU A 46 2.46 -14.42 -11.77
C LEU A 46 2.81 -14.27 -10.29
N HIS A 47 4.07 -13.92 -10.04
CA HIS A 47 4.52 -13.42 -8.73
C HIS A 47 4.19 -11.92 -8.66
N ILE A 48 3.26 -11.54 -7.80
CA ILE A 48 2.78 -10.17 -7.65
C ILE A 48 3.37 -9.56 -6.38
N ILE A 49 3.84 -8.32 -6.48
CA ILE A 49 4.26 -7.52 -5.31
C ILE A 49 3.24 -6.39 -5.16
N LEU A 50 2.47 -6.42 -4.08
CA LEU A 50 1.66 -5.28 -3.65
C LEU A 50 2.58 -4.23 -3.05
N VAL A 51 2.33 -2.96 -3.36
CA VAL A 51 3.12 -1.83 -2.87
C VAL A 51 2.19 -0.86 -2.16
N ASP A 52 2.51 -0.52 -0.92
CA ASP A 52 1.77 0.46 -0.10
C ASP A 52 2.75 1.45 0.55
N ASP A 53 2.28 2.64 0.92
CA ASP A 53 3.11 3.64 1.58
C ASP A 53 3.34 3.27 3.06
N VAL A 54 2.27 3.03 3.81
CA VAL A 54 2.30 2.79 5.24
C VAL A 54 1.48 1.54 5.61
N LEU A 55 2.14 0.52 6.17
CA LEU A 55 1.46 -0.63 6.74
C LEU A 55 1.02 -0.36 8.19
N PHE A 56 -0.30 -0.25 8.39
CA PHE A 56 -0.94 -0.07 9.70
C PHE A 56 -1.70 -1.33 10.14
N THR A 57 -3.04 -1.32 10.18
CA THR A 57 -3.83 -2.47 10.67
C THR A 57 -3.77 -3.70 9.76
N GLY A 58 -3.45 -3.48 8.47
CA GLY A 58 -3.46 -4.49 7.40
C GLY A 58 -4.77 -4.60 6.62
N ARG A 59 -5.82 -3.84 6.96
CA ARG A 59 -7.14 -3.93 6.28
C ARG A 59 -7.10 -3.53 4.81
N THR A 60 -6.31 -2.51 4.47
CA THR A 60 -6.08 -2.03 3.10
C THR A 60 -5.42 -3.11 2.24
N VAL A 61 -4.34 -3.74 2.74
CA VAL A 61 -3.67 -4.86 2.06
C VAL A 61 -4.61 -6.06 1.90
N ARG A 62 -5.37 -6.43 2.93
CA ARG A 62 -6.36 -7.52 2.82
C ARG A 62 -7.36 -7.26 1.69
N ALA A 63 -7.85 -6.03 1.58
CA ALA A 63 -8.75 -5.66 0.49
C ALA A 63 -8.08 -5.73 -0.88
N ALA A 64 -6.81 -5.31 -0.98
CA ALA A 64 -6.05 -5.41 -2.22
C ALA A 64 -5.85 -6.86 -2.65
N VAL A 65 -5.51 -7.75 -1.72
CA VAL A 65 -5.42 -9.20 -1.96
C VAL A 65 -6.76 -9.75 -2.46
N ASN A 66 -7.87 -9.42 -1.80
CA ASN A 66 -9.19 -9.87 -2.24
C ASN A 66 -9.50 -9.40 -3.67
N SER A 67 -9.28 -8.11 -3.96
CA SER A 67 -9.51 -7.57 -5.29
C SER A 67 -8.62 -8.26 -6.33
N LEU A 68 -7.33 -8.48 -6.04
CA LEU A 68 -6.43 -9.19 -6.94
C LEU A 68 -6.90 -10.63 -7.24
N MET A 69 -7.46 -11.31 -6.24
CA MET A 69 -8.02 -12.66 -6.39
C MET A 69 -9.32 -12.68 -7.21
N ASP A 70 -10.00 -11.54 -7.41
CA ASP A 70 -11.10 -11.43 -8.35
C ASP A 70 -10.62 -11.37 -9.82
N PHE A 71 -9.36 -10.96 -10.06
CA PHE A 71 -8.75 -10.93 -11.40
C PHE A 71 -8.10 -12.26 -11.81
N GLY A 72 -7.80 -13.15 -10.87
CA GLY A 72 -7.18 -14.45 -11.17
C GLY A 72 -6.51 -15.13 -9.98
N ARG A 73 -5.51 -15.96 -10.27
CA ARG A 73 -4.79 -16.81 -9.31
C ARG A 73 -3.28 -16.62 -9.47
N PRO A 74 -2.69 -15.59 -8.82
CA PRO A 74 -1.25 -15.40 -8.83
C PRO A 74 -0.51 -16.59 -8.17
N ALA A 75 0.71 -16.86 -8.61
CA ALA A 75 1.57 -17.90 -8.04
C ALA A 75 2.03 -17.53 -6.62
N SER A 76 2.27 -16.24 -6.37
CA SER A 76 2.51 -15.69 -5.04
C SER A 76 2.10 -14.22 -4.98
N ILE A 77 1.83 -13.75 -3.76
CA ILE A 77 1.62 -12.34 -3.46
C ILE A 77 2.57 -11.98 -2.34
N GLU A 78 3.43 -11.00 -2.60
CA GLU A 78 4.33 -10.39 -1.61
C GLU A 78 3.87 -8.95 -1.35
N LEU A 79 4.31 -8.38 -0.23
CA LEU A 79 4.01 -7.00 0.16
C LEU A 79 5.29 -6.21 0.39
N ALA A 80 5.42 -5.08 -0.30
CA ALA A 80 6.43 -4.07 -0.07
C ALA A 80 5.81 -2.79 0.48
N VAL A 81 6.35 -2.26 1.57
CA VAL A 81 5.91 -0.97 2.14
C VAL A 81 7.07 -0.05 2.45
N LEU A 82 6.84 1.27 2.33
CA LEU A 82 7.84 2.26 2.71
C LEU A 82 8.01 2.29 4.23
N VAL A 83 6.92 2.38 4.98
CA VAL A 83 6.92 2.40 6.44
C VAL A 83 6.00 1.32 7.01
N ASP A 84 6.48 0.61 8.02
CA ASP A 84 5.65 -0.24 8.86
C ASP A 84 5.53 0.39 10.25
N ARG A 85 4.31 0.79 10.62
CA ARG A 85 4.02 1.48 11.88
C ARG A 85 3.48 0.59 13.01
N GLY A 86 3.40 -0.72 12.79
CA GLY A 86 2.85 -1.68 13.77
C GLY A 86 1.31 -1.68 13.83
N HIS A 87 0.75 -2.00 15.01
CA HIS A 87 -0.70 -2.04 15.29
C HIS A 87 -1.52 -2.96 14.39
N ARG A 88 -0.98 -4.15 14.09
CA ARG A 88 -1.69 -5.13 13.27
C ARG A 88 -2.98 -5.59 13.92
N GLU A 89 -4.06 -5.54 13.14
CA GLU A 89 -5.34 -6.17 13.49
C GLU A 89 -5.60 -7.43 12.66
N LEU A 90 -4.79 -7.65 11.62
CA LEU A 90 -4.79 -8.82 10.76
C LEU A 90 -3.40 -9.46 10.75
N PRO A 91 -3.30 -10.79 10.53
CA PRO A 91 -2.02 -11.50 10.46
C PRO A 91 -1.31 -11.23 9.12
N ILE A 92 -1.05 -9.96 8.81
CA ILE A 92 -0.44 -9.48 7.57
C ILE A 92 0.90 -8.81 7.92
N GLN A 93 1.95 -9.23 7.23
CA GLN A 93 3.29 -8.68 7.35
C GLN A 93 3.81 -8.31 5.97
N ALA A 94 4.70 -7.31 5.91
CA ALA A 94 5.40 -6.98 4.69
C ALA A 94 6.65 -7.86 4.54
N ASP A 95 6.86 -8.37 3.34
CA ASP A 95 8.09 -9.07 2.94
C ASP A 95 9.24 -8.08 2.78
N TYR A 96 8.93 -6.86 2.32
CA TYR A 96 9.87 -5.77 2.15
C TYR A 96 9.41 -4.55 2.92
N THR A 97 10.26 -4.02 3.79
CA THR A 97 9.97 -2.82 4.58
C THR A 97 11.11 -1.83 4.44
N GLY A 98 10.81 -0.60 4.02
CA GLY A 98 11.80 0.48 4.01
C GLY A 98 12.26 0.82 5.42
N GLN A 99 11.33 1.21 6.29
CA GLN A 99 11.58 1.52 7.69
C GLN A 99 10.50 0.96 8.61
N ARG A 100 10.90 0.41 9.76
CA ARG A 100 9.98 0.08 10.86
C ARG A 100 10.02 1.18 11.90
N HIS A 101 8.87 1.73 12.24
CA HIS A 101 8.73 2.77 13.27
C HIS A 101 7.46 2.54 14.08
N LEU A 102 7.57 1.93 15.26
CA LEU A 102 6.42 1.72 16.13
C LEU A 102 5.88 3.08 16.60
N THR A 103 4.60 3.32 16.38
CA THR A 103 3.93 4.55 16.80
C THR A 103 3.03 4.31 18.02
N SER A 104 2.58 5.38 18.65
CA SER A 104 1.40 5.39 19.53
C SER A 104 0.10 5.43 18.71
N GLU A 105 -1.06 5.31 19.37
CA GLU A 105 -2.37 5.39 18.69
C GLU A 105 -2.68 6.79 18.15
N ASN A 106 -2.24 7.84 18.84
CA ASN A 106 -2.43 9.24 18.47
C ASN A 106 -1.40 9.78 17.46
N GLU A 107 -0.34 9.02 17.22
CA GLU A 107 0.69 9.32 16.24
C GLU A 107 0.27 8.83 14.85
N HIS A 108 0.70 9.50 13.79
CA HIS A 108 0.40 9.16 12.40
C HIS A 108 1.66 9.31 11.55
N ILE A 109 1.83 8.44 10.57
CA ILE A 109 2.89 8.55 9.57
C ILE A 109 2.29 9.20 8.33
N HIS A 110 2.89 10.30 7.89
CA HIS A 110 2.58 10.97 6.64
C HIS A 110 3.73 10.73 5.68
N VAL A 111 3.43 10.12 4.54
CA VAL A 111 4.39 9.94 3.45
C VAL A 111 4.07 10.97 2.38
N HIS A 112 5.06 11.78 2.02
CA HIS A 112 4.99 12.69 0.88
C HIS A 112 5.93 12.18 -0.21
N VAL A 113 5.44 12.18 -1.44
CA VAL A 113 6.22 11.81 -2.64
C VAL A 113 6.19 12.94 -3.64
N VAL A 114 7.30 13.15 -4.34
CA VAL A 114 7.46 14.27 -5.27
C VAL A 114 6.37 14.33 -6.35
N GLU A 115 5.86 13.19 -6.80
CA GLU A 115 4.83 13.08 -7.84
C GLU A 115 3.45 13.59 -7.41
N VAL A 116 3.18 13.61 -6.10
CA VAL A 116 1.88 14.00 -5.52
C VAL A 116 1.98 15.30 -4.73
N ASP A 117 3.01 15.42 -3.89
CA ASP A 117 3.15 16.49 -2.88
C ASP A 117 4.22 17.52 -3.24
N GLY A 118 5.11 17.21 -4.19
CA GLY A 118 6.20 18.08 -4.64
C GLY A 118 7.51 17.96 -3.86
N ASN A 119 7.57 17.09 -2.85
CA ASN A 119 8.76 16.74 -2.08
C ASN A 119 8.72 15.28 -1.60
N ASP A 120 9.90 14.71 -1.34
CA ASP A 120 10.03 13.37 -0.74
C ASP A 120 10.35 13.51 0.76
N GLU A 121 9.41 13.11 1.63
CA GLU A 121 9.63 13.06 3.07
C GLU A 121 8.68 12.08 3.78
N VAL A 122 9.10 11.64 4.96
CA VAL A 122 8.27 10.83 5.86
C VAL A 122 8.21 11.56 7.21
N LEU A 123 7.02 11.94 7.63
CA LEU A 123 6.77 12.73 8.84
C LEU A 123 6.02 11.89 9.88
N LEU A 124 6.46 11.98 11.14
CA LEU A 124 5.70 11.50 12.30
C LEU A 124 4.92 12.68 12.89
N MET A 125 3.60 12.58 12.85
CA MET A 125 2.68 13.61 13.34
C MET A 125 1.98 13.11 14.59
N GLU A 126 1.98 13.91 15.66
CA GLU A 126 1.22 13.61 16.86
C GLU A 126 -0.02 14.52 16.91
N TYR A 127 -1.21 13.92 17.08
CA TYR A 127 -2.45 14.67 17.23
C TYR A 127 -2.87 14.67 18.71
N SER A 128 -3.27 15.84 19.20
CA SER A 128 -3.97 15.94 20.49
C SER A 128 -5.33 15.25 20.39
N GLU A 129 -5.71 14.49 21.43
CA GLU A 129 -7.05 13.90 21.58
C GLU A 129 -8.18 14.91 21.42
#